data_AF-A0A7J9PYC4-F1
#
_entry.id   AF-A0A7J9PYC4-F1
#
_cell.length_a   1.000
_cell.length_b   1.000
_cell.length_c   1.000
_cell.angle_alpha   90.00
_cell.angle_beta   90.00
_cell.angle_gamma   90.00
#
_symmetry.space_group_name_H-M   'P 1'
#
loop_
_entity.id
_entity.type
_entity.pdbx_description
1 polymer ?
#
loop_
_entity_poly.entity_id
_entity_poly.type
_entity_poly.pdbx_seq_one_letter_code
_entity_poly.pdbx_strand_id
1 'polypeptide(L)'
;ASWGTELNMGNPQTCIDFVKYVYDNYPAKKYAMDFWNHGGSWKHGMCSDDTNSDDFTMLEVRTIFETLRAQTGRRILWDVCGYDECLMSDVSVDYDEKPYINYILNSEDSIGGDGWEYNYVLGHLNDSPTMDAETFAYWIYYSYGERYGTTGTLTTMSVINCTEFDYVLMPAINSLGQKLRHKALSLNSNIKTAATNSASWQGYTHQRDLVHFCQNLQTQIPSATDPEIYNAAQKVIDIAQANTFGDAPWNATWNHSKPILCHNQNTGENGVTIYCTEASYDTTYDTLRMAPETSWDDAVKAIIANTVNYPNEEPVCGITAPSEGSYVVLNAIAAVTGSANDNADAGTVQKVEVKIDREAWQTATGTTSWAFNWNTVGWAPGPHKIFARAYDGTDYSETWVC
;
A
#
# COMPACT_ATOMS: atom_id res chain seq x y z
N ALA A 1 -20.28 -23.14 -13.47
CA ALA A 1 -19.51 -23.64 -14.62
C ALA A 1 -19.29 -25.15 -14.46
N SER A 2 -19.19 -25.93 -15.54
CA SER A 2 -18.55 -27.25 -15.44
C SER A 2 -17.05 -27.03 -15.61
N TRP A 3 -16.29 -27.15 -14.52
CA TRP A 3 -14.86 -26.79 -14.51
C TRP A 3 -13.96 -27.80 -15.24
N GLY A 4 -14.51 -28.88 -15.81
CA GLY A 4 -13.80 -29.74 -16.76
C GLY A 4 -12.62 -30.52 -16.15
N THR A 5 -11.51 -30.58 -16.90
CA THR A 5 -10.18 -31.09 -16.49
C THR A 5 -9.47 -30.09 -15.58
N GLU A 6 -8.27 -30.43 -15.10
CA GLU A 6 -7.37 -29.50 -14.43
C GLU A 6 -7.22 -28.18 -15.20
N LEU A 7 -7.25 -27.06 -14.47
CA LEU A 7 -7.13 -25.70 -14.98
C LEU A 7 -5.81 -25.11 -14.49
N ASN A 8 -5.19 -24.27 -15.33
CA ASN A 8 -4.04 -23.48 -14.93
C ASN A 8 -4.50 -22.37 -13.96
N MET A 9 -4.12 -22.49 -12.70
CA MET A 9 -4.43 -21.56 -11.63
C MET A 9 -3.54 -20.31 -11.66
N GLY A 10 -2.39 -20.35 -12.33
CA GLY A 10 -1.56 -19.17 -12.65
C GLY A 10 -2.08 -18.34 -13.84
N ASN A 11 -3.11 -18.83 -14.57
CA ASN A 11 -3.72 -18.07 -15.65
C ASN A 11 -4.73 -17.03 -15.12
N PRO A 12 -4.57 -15.73 -15.43
CA PRO A 12 -5.45 -14.66 -14.93
C PRO A 12 -6.94 -14.89 -15.23
N GLN A 13 -7.26 -15.48 -16.38
CA GLN A 13 -8.63 -15.74 -16.78
C GLN A 13 -9.32 -16.77 -15.88
N THR A 14 -8.57 -17.76 -15.36
CA THR A 14 -9.10 -18.77 -14.43
C THR A 14 -9.59 -18.10 -13.14
N CYS A 15 -8.79 -17.19 -12.57
CA CYS A 15 -9.18 -16.43 -11.39
C CYS A 15 -10.39 -15.52 -11.66
N ILE A 16 -10.39 -14.79 -12.79
CA ILE A 16 -11.52 -13.94 -13.19
C ILE A 16 -12.81 -14.76 -13.28
N ASP A 17 -12.78 -15.92 -13.93
CA ASP A 17 -13.94 -16.79 -14.10
C ASP A 17 -14.43 -17.35 -12.77
N PHE A 18 -13.51 -17.73 -11.87
CA PHE A 18 -13.84 -18.21 -10.53
C PHE A 18 -14.55 -17.13 -9.69
N VAL A 19 -13.96 -15.93 -9.59
CA VAL A 19 -14.53 -14.85 -8.79
C VAL A 19 -15.88 -14.41 -9.33
N LYS A 20 -16.04 -14.33 -10.66
CA LYS A 20 -17.34 -14.03 -11.27
C LYS A 20 -18.37 -15.11 -11.00
N TYR A 21 -18.00 -16.39 -11.10
CA TYR A 21 -18.88 -17.48 -10.73
C TYR A 21 -19.37 -17.34 -9.29
N VAL A 22 -18.49 -16.97 -8.35
CA VAL A 22 -18.86 -16.72 -6.96
C VAL A 22 -19.85 -15.56 -6.84
N TYR A 23 -19.57 -14.40 -7.46
CA TYR A 23 -20.46 -13.24 -7.41
C TYR A 23 -21.84 -13.50 -8.03
N ASP A 24 -21.90 -14.25 -9.12
CA ASP A 24 -23.16 -14.54 -9.82
C ASP A 24 -24.03 -15.56 -9.08
N ASN A 25 -23.42 -16.52 -8.37
CA ASN A 25 -24.13 -17.64 -7.74
C ASN A 25 -24.31 -17.47 -6.22
N TYR A 26 -23.49 -16.65 -5.58
CA TYR A 26 -23.49 -16.42 -4.13
C TYR A 26 -23.47 -14.92 -3.82
N PRO A 27 -24.51 -14.17 -4.22
CA PRO A 27 -24.54 -12.72 -4.05
C PRO A 27 -24.52 -12.33 -2.57
N ALA A 28 -23.47 -11.61 -2.16
CA ALA A 28 -23.27 -11.12 -0.81
C ALA A 28 -23.06 -9.60 -0.77
N LYS A 29 -23.29 -9.02 0.42
CA LYS A 29 -22.97 -7.61 0.69
C LYS A 29 -21.47 -7.38 0.81
N LYS A 30 -20.77 -8.35 1.41
CA LYS A 30 -19.33 -8.34 1.64
C LYS A 30 -18.70 -9.60 1.08
N TYR A 31 -17.46 -9.50 0.63
CA TYR A 31 -16.68 -10.64 0.15
C TYR A 31 -15.31 -10.68 0.81
N ALA A 32 -14.83 -11.89 1.07
CA ALA A 32 -13.44 -12.14 1.41
C ALA A 32 -12.81 -13.03 0.33
N MET A 33 -11.54 -12.77 0.01
CA MET A 33 -10.72 -13.59 -0.87
C MET A 33 -9.46 -14.02 -0.13
N ASP A 34 -9.03 -15.24 -0.40
CA ASP A 34 -7.80 -15.79 0.12
C ASP A 34 -7.00 -16.37 -1.05
N PHE A 35 -5.83 -15.80 -1.29
CA PHE A 35 -4.84 -16.34 -2.20
C PHE A 35 -3.87 -17.18 -1.37
N TRP A 36 -3.80 -18.47 -1.70
CA TRP A 36 -3.03 -19.46 -0.95
C TRP A 36 -2.11 -20.19 -1.91
N ASN A 37 -0.79 -20.14 -1.64
CA ASN A 37 0.29 -21.02 -2.08
C ASN A 37 1.67 -20.31 -1.85
N HIS A 38 2.53 -20.27 -2.87
CA HIS A 38 3.81 -19.57 -2.85
C HIS A 38 3.62 -18.08 -3.13
N GLY A 39 4.41 -17.26 -2.44
CA GLY A 39 4.49 -15.82 -2.66
C GLY A 39 5.93 -15.37 -2.70
N GLY A 40 6.17 -14.29 -3.43
CA GLY A 40 7.50 -13.76 -3.68
C GLY A 40 7.49 -12.27 -4.02
N SER A 41 6.47 -11.55 -3.54
CA SER A 41 6.28 -10.12 -3.77
C SER A 41 6.24 -9.77 -5.27
N TRP A 42 6.44 -8.50 -5.59
CA TRP A 42 6.45 -8.00 -6.97
C TRP A 42 7.50 -8.62 -7.88
N LYS A 43 8.60 -9.13 -7.33
CA LYS A 43 9.73 -9.64 -8.10
C LYS A 43 9.53 -11.08 -8.59
N HIS A 44 8.86 -11.90 -7.80
CA HIS A 44 8.71 -13.33 -8.07
C HIS A 44 7.25 -13.80 -8.19
N GLY A 45 6.27 -12.92 -7.96
CA GLY A 45 4.87 -13.25 -8.15
C GLY A 45 4.25 -14.04 -7.00
N MET A 46 3.13 -14.67 -7.28
CA MET A 46 2.29 -15.39 -6.31
C MET A 46 1.48 -16.52 -6.93
N CYS A 47 0.87 -17.37 -6.10
CA CYS A 47 -0.04 -18.46 -6.51
C CYS A 47 0.54 -19.40 -7.58
N SER A 48 1.67 -20.05 -7.31
CA SER A 48 2.27 -21.01 -8.24
C SER A 48 1.34 -22.16 -8.62
N ASP A 49 1.22 -22.45 -9.91
CA ASP A 49 0.64 -23.68 -10.44
C ASP A 49 1.78 -24.63 -10.85
N ASP A 50 2.03 -25.64 -10.03
CA ASP A 50 3.11 -26.60 -10.27
C ASP A 50 2.92 -27.42 -11.56
N THR A 51 1.68 -27.74 -11.92
CA THR A 51 1.39 -28.56 -13.11
C THR A 51 1.65 -27.77 -14.39
N ASN A 52 1.35 -26.47 -14.37
CA ASN A 52 1.55 -25.58 -15.50
C ASN A 52 2.89 -24.82 -15.46
N SER A 53 3.60 -24.84 -14.33
CA SER A 53 4.80 -24.03 -14.06
C SER A 53 4.54 -22.55 -14.37
N ASP A 54 3.43 -22.05 -13.84
CA ASP A 54 2.91 -20.70 -14.08
C ASP A 54 2.60 -20.00 -12.75
N ASP A 55 2.87 -18.71 -12.67
CA ASP A 55 2.71 -17.89 -11.46
C ASP A 55 1.99 -16.60 -11.84
N PHE A 56 1.20 -16.02 -10.95
CA PHE A 56 0.73 -14.66 -11.17
C PHE A 56 1.87 -13.65 -10.96
N THR A 57 2.14 -12.85 -11.98
CA THR A 57 2.86 -11.59 -11.79
C THR A 57 1.93 -10.52 -11.18
N MET A 58 2.48 -9.51 -10.51
CA MET A 58 1.65 -8.43 -9.96
C MET A 58 0.92 -7.60 -11.04
N LEU A 59 1.47 -7.54 -12.25
CA LEU A 59 0.77 -6.92 -13.38
C LEU A 59 -0.47 -7.73 -13.80
N GLU A 60 -0.39 -9.06 -13.74
CA GLU A 60 -1.52 -9.95 -13.97
C GLU A 60 -2.56 -9.84 -12.87
N VAL A 61 -2.16 -9.79 -11.59
CA VAL A 61 -3.06 -9.54 -10.45
C VAL A 61 -3.83 -8.23 -10.65
N ARG A 62 -3.14 -7.14 -11.01
CA ARG A 62 -3.78 -5.87 -11.35
C ARG A 62 -4.78 -6.02 -12.49
N THR A 63 -4.42 -6.77 -13.54
CA THR A 63 -5.29 -7.03 -14.69
C THR A 63 -6.54 -7.80 -14.27
N ILE A 64 -6.42 -8.79 -13.38
CA ILE A 64 -7.55 -9.53 -12.79
C ILE A 64 -8.47 -8.54 -12.08
N PHE A 65 -7.93 -7.67 -11.22
CA PHE A 65 -8.72 -6.75 -10.39
C PHE A 65 -9.43 -5.69 -11.24
N GLU A 66 -8.74 -5.08 -12.19
CA GLU A 66 -9.33 -4.10 -13.12
C GLU A 66 -10.44 -4.75 -13.97
N THR A 67 -10.20 -5.96 -14.46
CA THR A 67 -11.17 -6.72 -15.25
C THR A 67 -12.41 -7.06 -14.42
N LEU A 68 -12.23 -7.52 -13.18
CA LEU A 68 -13.34 -7.80 -12.27
C LEU A 68 -14.15 -6.55 -11.95
N ARG A 69 -13.53 -5.40 -11.68
CA ARG A 69 -14.26 -4.13 -11.48
C ARG A 69 -15.10 -3.78 -12.70
N ALA A 70 -14.50 -3.86 -13.90
CA ALA A 70 -15.20 -3.54 -15.15
C ALA A 70 -16.39 -4.47 -15.42
N GLN A 71 -16.23 -5.77 -15.18
CA GLN A 71 -17.25 -6.78 -15.48
C GLN A 71 -18.36 -6.87 -14.42
N THR A 72 -18.08 -6.50 -13.16
CA THR A 72 -19.02 -6.66 -12.04
C THR A 72 -19.64 -5.34 -11.60
N GLY A 73 -19.07 -4.20 -12.01
CA GLY A 73 -19.45 -2.87 -11.55
C GLY A 73 -19.09 -2.58 -10.08
N ARG A 74 -18.40 -3.50 -9.40
CA ARG A 74 -17.94 -3.29 -8.03
C ARG A 74 -16.72 -2.39 -8.01
N ARG A 75 -16.65 -1.46 -7.06
CA ARG A 75 -15.46 -0.63 -6.81
C ARG A 75 -14.49 -1.34 -5.88
N ILE A 76 -15.00 -1.73 -4.71
CA ILE A 76 -14.33 -2.65 -3.80
C ILE A 76 -14.73 -4.07 -4.20
N LEU A 77 -13.72 -4.85 -4.58
CA LEU A 77 -13.89 -6.26 -4.91
C LEU A 77 -14.04 -7.05 -3.62
N TRP A 78 -13.14 -6.85 -2.65
CA TRP A 78 -13.12 -7.60 -1.40
C TRP A 78 -13.03 -6.68 -0.19
N ASP A 79 -13.84 -6.96 0.82
CA ASP A 79 -13.75 -6.28 2.10
C ASP A 79 -12.51 -6.75 2.88
N VAL A 80 -12.14 -8.01 2.70
CA VAL A 80 -10.91 -8.59 3.23
C VAL A 80 -10.27 -9.42 2.13
N CYS A 81 -9.01 -9.16 1.80
CA CYS A 81 -8.21 -10.04 0.97
C CYS A 81 -7.05 -10.51 1.82
N GLY A 82 -6.70 -11.79 1.77
CA GLY A 82 -5.44 -12.21 2.36
C GLY A 82 -4.62 -13.03 1.42
N TYR A 83 -3.34 -12.97 1.70
CA TYR A 83 -2.25 -13.67 1.06
C TYR A 83 -1.72 -14.61 2.12
N ASP A 84 -2.29 -15.81 2.17
CA ASP A 84 -1.72 -16.93 2.93
C ASP A 84 -0.53 -17.48 2.13
N GLU A 85 0.47 -16.61 2.01
CA GLU A 85 1.63 -16.76 1.14
C GLU A 85 2.85 -16.04 1.74
N CYS A 86 4.04 -16.47 1.34
CA CYS A 86 5.30 -15.87 1.76
C CYS A 86 5.47 -14.46 1.17
N LEU A 87 6.08 -13.54 1.94
CA LEU A 87 6.72 -12.31 1.43
C LEU A 87 5.80 -11.31 0.72
N MET A 88 4.47 -11.45 0.82
CA MET A 88 3.50 -10.59 0.15
C MET A 88 3.23 -9.26 0.87
N SER A 89 3.78 -9.06 2.08
CA SER A 89 3.70 -7.79 2.78
C SER A 89 4.75 -6.81 2.30
N ASP A 90 4.43 -6.13 1.18
CA ASP A 90 5.28 -5.13 0.56
C ASP A 90 4.47 -3.90 0.17
N VAL A 91 4.99 -2.71 0.50
CA VAL A 91 4.34 -1.41 0.25
C VAL A 91 3.92 -1.27 -1.21
N SER A 92 4.73 -1.73 -2.16
CA SER A 92 4.46 -1.57 -3.59
C SER A 92 3.37 -2.53 -4.09
N VAL A 93 3.27 -3.72 -3.49
CA VAL A 93 2.18 -4.68 -3.72
C VAL A 93 0.88 -4.12 -3.15
N ASP A 94 0.88 -3.71 -1.87
CA ASP A 94 -0.28 -3.12 -1.21
C ASP A 94 -0.76 -1.84 -1.93
N TYR A 95 0.16 -1.05 -2.50
CA TYR A 95 -0.18 0.15 -3.26
C TYR A 95 -0.96 -0.15 -4.54
N ASP A 96 -0.63 -1.23 -5.25
CA ASP A 96 -1.36 -1.65 -6.44
C ASP A 96 -2.78 -2.08 -6.10
N GLU A 97 -2.98 -2.62 -4.90
CA GLU A 97 -4.19 -3.32 -4.48
C GLU A 97 -5.17 -2.46 -3.66
N LYS A 98 -4.66 -1.42 -2.99
CA LYS A 98 -5.45 -0.50 -2.16
C LYS A 98 -6.74 0.05 -2.80
N PRO A 99 -6.90 0.21 -4.13
CA PRO A 99 -8.16 0.70 -4.69
C PRO A 99 -9.29 -0.34 -4.66
N TYR A 100 -8.94 -1.63 -4.51
CA TYR A 100 -9.86 -2.76 -4.70
C TYR A 100 -10.26 -3.44 -3.39
N ILE A 101 -9.45 -3.31 -2.35
CA ILE A 101 -9.54 -4.10 -1.10
C ILE A 101 -9.62 -3.17 0.10
N ASN A 102 -10.42 -3.48 1.13
CA ASN A 102 -10.46 -2.66 2.36
C ASN A 102 -9.35 -3.04 3.36
N TYR A 103 -9.17 -4.35 3.62
CA TYR A 103 -8.14 -4.87 4.51
C TYR A 103 -7.36 -5.98 3.81
N ILE A 104 -6.03 -5.86 3.77
CA ILE A 104 -5.14 -6.88 3.21
C ILE A 104 -4.47 -7.62 4.37
N LEU A 105 -4.41 -8.95 4.34
CA LEU A 105 -3.59 -9.74 5.26
C LEU A 105 -2.40 -10.33 4.52
N ASN A 106 -1.20 -10.12 5.03
CA ASN A 106 0.01 -10.59 4.37
C ASN A 106 1.18 -10.72 5.37
N SER A 107 2.30 -11.27 4.90
CA SER A 107 3.48 -11.55 5.71
C SER A 107 4.76 -10.97 5.10
N GLU A 108 5.64 -10.41 5.94
CA GLU A 108 6.97 -9.94 5.55
C GLU A 108 7.98 -11.09 5.38
N ASP A 109 7.68 -12.28 5.91
CA ASP A 109 8.52 -13.48 5.88
C ASP A 109 7.73 -14.62 5.21
N SER A 110 8.26 -15.84 5.29
CA SER A 110 7.49 -17.05 5.11
C SER A 110 6.40 -17.21 6.16
N ILE A 111 5.27 -17.75 5.73
CA ILE A 111 4.18 -18.17 6.59
C ILE A 111 4.30 -19.65 7.00
N GLY A 112 3.57 -20.04 8.04
CA GLY A 112 3.42 -21.44 8.42
C GLY A 112 2.75 -22.26 7.32
N GLY A 113 3.29 -23.45 7.02
CA GLY A 113 2.80 -24.26 5.89
C GLY A 113 1.35 -24.77 6.02
N ASP A 114 0.81 -24.83 7.24
CA ASP A 114 -0.62 -25.14 7.44
C ASP A 114 -1.53 -23.92 7.13
N GLY A 115 -0.93 -22.74 6.94
CA GLY A 115 -1.65 -21.51 6.67
C GLY A 115 -2.42 -20.99 7.88
N TRP A 116 -3.58 -20.38 7.63
CA TRP A 116 -4.47 -19.87 8.66
C TRP A 116 -5.30 -20.94 9.38
N GLU A 117 -5.74 -20.65 10.60
CA GLU A 117 -6.65 -21.51 11.36
C GLU A 117 -8.11 -21.33 10.92
N TYR A 118 -8.44 -21.79 9.71
CA TYR A 118 -9.76 -21.55 9.08
C TYR A 118 -10.95 -21.99 9.93
N ASN A 119 -10.86 -23.11 10.65
CA ASN A 119 -11.95 -23.56 11.53
C ASN A 119 -12.24 -22.55 12.65
N TYR A 120 -11.19 -21.90 13.18
CA TYR A 120 -11.31 -20.88 14.21
C TYR A 120 -11.91 -19.60 13.62
N VAL A 121 -11.35 -19.11 12.51
CA VAL A 121 -11.78 -17.88 11.83
C VAL A 121 -13.23 -17.99 11.35
N LEU A 122 -13.57 -19.07 10.64
CA LEU A 122 -14.92 -19.29 10.12
C LEU A 122 -15.94 -19.59 11.24
N GLY A 123 -15.49 -20.12 12.38
CA GLY A 123 -16.30 -20.25 13.58
C GLY A 123 -16.82 -18.90 14.08
N HIS A 124 -15.92 -17.91 14.21
CA HIS A 124 -16.30 -16.54 14.59
C HIS A 124 -17.24 -15.89 13.57
N LEU A 125 -17.02 -16.12 12.28
CA LEU A 125 -17.93 -15.63 11.24
C LEU A 125 -19.31 -16.29 11.30
N ASN A 126 -19.38 -17.58 11.61
CA ASN A 126 -20.63 -18.30 11.80
C ASN A 126 -21.41 -17.81 13.04
N ASP A 127 -20.70 -17.52 14.13
CA ASP A 127 -21.30 -17.01 15.36
C ASP A 127 -21.76 -15.55 15.24
N SER A 128 -21.06 -14.75 14.42
CA SER A 128 -21.40 -13.35 14.14
C SER A 128 -21.34 -13.03 12.64
N PRO A 129 -22.33 -13.48 11.85
CA PRO A 129 -22.33 -13.34 10.39
C PRO A 129 -22.51 -11.89 9.91
N THR A 130 -22.77 -10.97 10.83
CA THR A 130 -22.89 -9.53 10.55
C THR A 130 -21.63 -8.74 10.90
N MET A 131 -20.54 -9.39 11.31
CA MET A 131 -19.29 -8.71 11.67
C MET A 131 -18.77 -7.80 10.55
N ASP A 132 -18.08 -6.74 10.95
CA ASP A 132 -17.38 -5.88 10.00
C ASP A 132 -16.07 -6.48 9.50
N ALA A 133 -15.54 -5.86 8.44
CA ALA A 133 -14.36 -6.35 7.76
C ALA A 133 -13.10 -6.26 8.65
N GLU A 134 -13.01 -5.21 9.46
CA GLU A 134 -11.91 -5.02 10.41
C GLU A 134 -11.91 -6.12 11.49
N THR A 135 -13.08 -6.44 12.04
CA THR A 135 -13.25 -7.53 13.01
C THR A 135 -12.92 -8.88 12.38
N PHE A 136 -13.33 -9.13 11.14
CA PHE A 136 -13.00 -10.38 10.45
C PHE A 136 -11.49 -10.50 10.18
N ALA A 137 -10.86 -9.44 9.68
CA ALA A 137 -9.41 -9.39 9.47
C ALA A 137 -8.64 -9.56 10.79
N TYR A 138 -9.12 -8.95 11.89
CA TYR A 138 -8.56 -9.16 13.21
C TYR A 138 -8.57 -10.64 13.62
N TRP A 139 -9.67 -11.37 13.40
CA TRP A 139 -9.74 -12.78 13.79
C TRP A 139 -8.76 -13.66 13.03
N ILE A 140 -8.51 -13.36 11.75
CA ILE A 140 -7.48 -14.07 10.97
C ILE A 140 -6.10 -13.80 11.57
N TYR A 141 -5.72 -12.52 11.69
CA TYR A 141 -4.44 -12.10 12.27
C TYR A 141 -4.21 -12.66 13.68
N TYR A 142 -5.21 -12.56 14.55
CA TYR A 142 -5.15 -13.05 15.92
C TYR A 142 -4.96 -14.56 15.95
N SER A 143 -5.71 -15.30 15.14
CA SER A 143 -5.60 -16.77 15.06
C SER A 143 -4.21 -17.22 14.61
N TYR A 144 -3.59 -16.47 13.69
CA TYR A 144 -2.24 -16.75 13.22
C TYR A 144 -1.22 -16.59 14.35
N GLY A 145 -1.28 -15.47 15.09
CA GLY A 145 -0.38 -15.23 16.23
C GLY A 145 -0.60 -16.22 17.38
N GLU A 146 -1.82 -16.69 17.63
CA GLU A 146 -2.08 -17.76 18.62
C GLU A 146 -1.47 -19.10 18.17
N ARG A 147 -1.49 -19.38 16.87
CA ARG A 147 -1.05 -20.66 16.31
C ARG A 147 0.47 -20.77 16.16
N TYR A 148 1.11 -19.72 15.65
CA TYR A 148 2.54 -19.70 15.34
C TYR A 148 3.36 -18.90 16.36
N GLY A 149 2.70 -18.17 17.25
CA GLY A 149 3.32 -17.29 18.23
C GLY A 149 3.59 -15.90 17.67
N THR A 150 4.09 -15.03 18.56
CA THR A 150 4.44 -13.64 18.26
C THR A 150 5.95 -13.39 18.30
N THR A 151 6.75 -14.44 18.50
CA THR A 151 8.20 -14.37 18.57
C THR A 151 8.81 -15.60 17.91
N GLY A 152 9.84 -15.45 17.08
CA GLY A 152 10.53 -16.56 16.44
C GLY A 152 10.40 -16.54 14.92
N THR A 153 10.20 -17.71 14.33
CA THR A 153 10.11 -17.90 12.87
C THR A 153 8.66 -18.09 12.44
N LEU A 154 8.32 -17.68 11.21
CA LEU A 154 6.96 -17.84 10.65
C LEU A 154 5.90 -17.08 11.44
N THR A 155 6.31 -16.07 12.21
CA THR A 155 5.40 -15.30 13.07
C THR A 155 4.86 -14.07 12.37
N THR A 156 5.52 -13.55 11.34
CA THR A 156 5.12 -12.30 10.69
C THR A 156 3.76 -12.45 10.02
N MET A 157 2.81 -11.64 10.47
CA MET A 157 1.49 -11.47 9.86
C MET A 157 1.05 -10.05 10.18
N SER A 158 0.58 -9.33 9.17
CA SER A 158 0.03 -8.01 9.31
C SER A 158 -1.34 -7.90 8.65
N VAL A 159 -2.08 -6.88 9.06
CA VAL A 159 -3.27 -6.41 8.38
C VAL A 159 -3.03 -4.97 7.94
N ILE A 160 -3.15 -4.71 6.65
CA ILE A 160 -3.07 -3.38 6.07
C ILE A 160 -4.49 -2.81 5.94
N ASN A 161 -4.78 -1.77 6.70
CA ASN A 161 -5.97 -0.94 6.48
C ASN A 161 -5.70 -0.04 5.26
N CYS A 162 -6.22 -0.44 4.09
CA CYS A 162 -5.90 0.20 2.82
C CYS A 162 -6.33 1.68 2.76
N THR A 163 -7.27 2.11 3.60
CA THR A 163 -7.70 3.51 3.72
C THR A 163 -6.63 4.35 4.40
N GLU A 164 -6.18 3.94 5.58
CA GLU A 164 -5.14 4.69 6.32
C GLU A 164 -3.76 4.52 5.68
N PHE A 165 -3.50 3.36 5.06
CA PHE A 165 -2.32 3.12 4.24
C PHE A 165 -2.21 4.17 3.13
N ASP A 166 -3.26 4.35 2.33
CA ASP A 166 -3.24 5.30 1.21
C ASP A 166 -3.29 6.76 1.64
N TYR A 167 -4.07 7.06 2.68
CA TYR A 167 -4.38 8.44 3.07
C TYR A 167 -3.30 9.06 3.94
N VAL A 168 -2.55 8.24 4.68
CA VAL A 168 -1.65 8.71 5.73
C VAL A 168 -0.23 8.17 5.53
N LEU A 169 -0.06 6.86 5.36
CA LEU A 169 1.27 6.25 5.26
C LEU A 169 1.95 6.56 3.92
N MET A 170 1.25 6.39 2.80
CA MET A 170 1.83 6.61 1.47
C MET A 170 2.33 8.04 1.22
N PRO A 171 1.63 9.12 1.63
CA PRO A 171 2.19 10.47 1.58
C PRO A 171 3.48 10.63 2.40
N ALA A 172 3.58 9.98 3.56
CA ALA A 172 4.80 10.03 4.39
C ALA A 172 5.97 9.27 3.73
N ILE A 173 5.71 8.10 3.14
CA ILE A 173 6.70 7.35 2.36
C ILE A 173 7.18 8.17 1.15
N ASN A 174 6.27 8.81 0.42
CA ASN A 174 6.61 9.66 -0.72
C ASN A 174 7.53 10.81 -0.30
N SER A 175 7.19 11.52 0.78
CA SER A 175 8.02 12.60 1.33
C SER A 175 9.41 12.08 1.75
N LEU A 176 9.49 10.92 2.42
CA LEU A 176 10.76 10.30 2.75
C LEU A 176 11.60 10.00 1.50
N GLY A 177 10.99 9.45 0.44
CA GLY A 177 11.65 9.22 -0.84
C GLY A 177 12.28 10.48 -1.42
N GLN A 178 11.53 11.59 -1.44
CA GLN A 178 12.03 12.91 -1.88
C GLN A 178 13.25 13.34 -1.05
N LYS A 179 13.17 13.31 0.28
CA LYS A 179 14.28 13.71 1.16
C LYS A 179 15.52 12.82 1.00
N LEU A 180 15.33 11.51 0.81
CA LEU A 180 16.43 10.60 0.50
C LEU A 180 17.09 10.94 -0.84
N ARG A 181 16.29 11.22 -1.87
CA ARG A 181 16.77 11.61 -3.20
C ARG A 181 17.57 12.92 -3.18
N HIS A 182 17.15 13.89 -2.36
CA HIS A 182 17.87 15.16 -2.16
C HIS A 182 19.31 14.96 -1.66
N LYS A 183 19.57 13.86 -0.94
CA LYS A 183 20.88 13.53 -0.34
C LYS A 183 21.50 12.25 -0.91
N ALA A 184 21.02 11.79 -2.07
CA ALA A 184 21.39 10.50 -2.65
C ALA A 184 22.89 10.31 -2.87
N LEU A 185 23.66 11.38 -3.12
CA LEU A 185 25.13 11.36 -3.20
C LEU A 185 25.77 11.66 -1.82
N SER A 186 25.38 12.75 -1.17
CA SER A 186 26.10 13.23 0.03
C SER A 186 25.94 12.35 1.26
N LEU A 187 24.82 11.64 1.39
CA LEU A 187 24.53 10.71 2.49
C LEU A 187 24.39 9.26 2.01
N ASN A 188 24.88 8.94 0.80
CA ASN A 188 24.71 7.62 0.19
C ASN A 188 25.11 6.45 1.10
N SER A 189 26.29 6.56 1.73
CA SER A 189 26.81 5.53 2.62
C SER A 189 25.93 5.33 3.86
N ASN A 190 25.38 6.41 4.41
CA ASN A 190 24.51 6.36 5.59
C ASN A 190 23.18 5.70 5.22
N ILE A 191 22.59 6.07 4.08
CA ILE A 191 21.35 5.49 3.56
C ILE A 191 21.53 3.99 3.27
N LYS A 192 22.60 3.61 2.57
CA LYS A 192 22.91 2.20 2.28
C LYS A 192 23.19 1.40 3.54
N THR A 193 23.88 1.97 4.52
CA THR A 193 24.13 1.30 5.81
C THR A 193 22.82 1.11 6.57
N ALA A 194 21.94 2.11 6.57
CA ALA A 194 20.65 2.02 7.22
C ALA A 194 19.81 0.87 6.63
N ALA A 195 19.68 0.82 5.29
CA ALA A 195 18.94 -0.24 4.63
C ALA A 195 19.60 -1.63 4.77
N THR A 196 20.94 -1.71 4.67
CA THR A 196 21.66 -2.98 4.84
C THR A 196 21.44 -3.61 6.21
N ASN A 197 21.36 -2.77 7.25
CA ASN A 197 21.16 -3.20 8.63
C ASN A 197 19.68 -3.44 8.99
N SER A 198 18.75 -3.08 8.10
CA SER A 198 17.33 -3.35 8.29
C SER A 198 16.99 -4.82 8.08
N ALA A 199 15.92 -5.26 8.75
CA ALA A 199 15.43 -6.62 8.64
C ALA A 199 15.00 -6.94 7.20
N SER A 200 15.23 -8.19 6.82
CA SER A 200 14.86 -8.80 5.54
C SER A 200 14.77 -10.29 5.75
N TRP A 201 13.96 -10.96 4.95
CA TRP A 201 13.65 -12.38 5.13
C TRP A 201 13.94 -13.20 3.89
N GLN A 202 14.15 -14.51 4.06
CA GLN A 202 14.34 -15.48 2.96
C GLN A 202 15.42 -15.11 1.93
N GLY A 203 16.39 -14.26 2.29
CA GLY A 203 17.41 -13.76 1.35
C GLY A 203 16.95 -12.63 0.42
N TYR A 204 15.73 -12.11 0.59
CA TYR A 204 15.18 -10.97 -0.15
C TYR A 204 15.76 -9.66 0.38
N THR A 205 17.08 -9.48 0.25
CA THR A 205 17.79 -8.30 0.77
C THR A 205 17.46 -6.99 0.06
N HIS A 206 16.68 -7.08 -1.02
CA HIS A 206 16.23 -5.96 -1.82
C HIS A 206 15.06 -5.20 -1.20
N GLN A 207 14.19 -5.91 -0.49
CA GLN A 207 13.12 -5.34 0.31
C GLN A 207 13.50 -5.38 1.79
N ARG A 208 13.21 -4.30 2.50
CA ARG A 208 13.55 -4.13 3.92
C ARG A 208 12.32 -3.75 4.70
N ASP A 209 12.25 -4.17 5.96
CA ASP A 209 11.24 -3.65 6.88
C ASP A 209 11.27 -2.12 6.88
N LEU A 210 10.13 -1.50 6.58
CA LEU A 210 10.00 -0.06 6.38
C LEU A 210 10.33 0.73 7.66
N VAL A 211 9.82 0.27 8.81
CA VAL A 211 9.94 0.99 10.08
C VAL A 211 11.35 0.85 10.64
N HIS A 212 11.92 -0.35 10.60
CA HIS A 212 13.29 -0.62 10.97
C HIS A 212 14.27 0.12 10.05
N PHE A 213 13.98 0.25 8.74
CA PHE A 213 14.72 1.16 7.87
C PHE A 213 14.65 2.61 8.32
N CYS A 214 13.49 3.12 8.68
CA CYS A 214 13.37 4.47 9.21
C CYS A 214 14.14 4.66 10.54
N GLN A 215 14.09 3.68 11.46
CA GLN A 215 14.86 3.70 12.72
C GLN A 215 16.37 3.68 12.47
N ASN A 216 16.81 2.87 11.51
CA ASN A 216 18.21 2.82 11.10
C ASN A 216 18.63 4.11 10.38
N LEU A 217 17.76 4.75 9.60
CA LEU A 217 18.01 6.08 9.02
C LEU A 217 18.24 7.11 10.12
N GLN A 218 17.42 7.14 11.18
CA GLN A 218 17.62 8.06 12.30
C GLN A 218 18.93 7.81 13.07
N THR A 219 19.37 6.55 13.14
CA THR A 219 20.66 6.18 13.75
C THR A 219 21.84 6.61 12.88
N GLN A 220 21.74 6.39 11.56
CA GLN A 220 22.81 6.72 10.61
C GLN A 220 22.85 8.21 10.24
N ILE A 221 21.71 8.89 10.33
CA ILE A 221 21.48 10.29 9.96
C ILE A 221 20.69 10.95 11.11
N PRO A 222 21.36 11.26 12.24
CA PRO A 222 20.71 11.96 13.33
C PRO A 222 20.17 13.33 12.90
N SER A 223 19.21 13.87 13.65
CA SER A 223 18.61 15.20 13.36
C SER A 223 19.65 16.32 13.21
N ALA A 224 20.78 16.24 13.91
CA ALA A 224 21.89 17.21 13.79
C ALA A 224 22.66 17.11 12.46
N THR A 225 22.58 15.97 11.76
CA THR A 225 23.19 15.74 10.45
C THR A 225 22.25 16.17 9.32
N ASP A 226 21.01 15.71 9.35
CA ASP A 226 19.99 16.13 8.39
C ASP A 226 18.59 16.03 9.04
N PRO A 227 17.99 17.16 9.45
CA PRO A 227 16.70 17.13 10.14
C PRO A 227 15.55 16.72 9.24
N GLU A 228 15.66 16.91 7.92
CA GLU A 228 14.57 16.59 6.98
C GLU A 228 14.39 15.09 6.82
N ILE A 229 15.49 14.35 6.58
CA ILE A 229 15.45 12.88 6.55
C ILE A 229 15.04 12.33 7.92
N TYR A 230 15.59 12.87 9.00
CA TYR A 230 15.26 12.41 10.36
C TYR A 230 13.76 12.56 10.66
N ASN A 231 13.17 13.71 10.35
CA ASN A 231 11.76 14.00 10.61
C ASN A 231 10.84 13.22 9.66
N ALA A 232 11.21 13.05 8.39
CA ALA A 232 10.46 12.23 7.45
C ALA A 232 10.44 10.75 7.90
N ALA A 233 11.58 10.22 8.35
CA ALA A 233 11.67 8.88 8.93
C ALA A 233 10.84 8.76 10.22
N GLN A 234 10.88 9.76 11.11
CA GLN A 234 10.05 9.78 12.33
C GLN A 234 8.56 9.72 11.99
N LYS A 235 8.13 10.51 11.00
CA LYS A 235 6.72 10.54 10.55
C LYS A 235 6.25 9.16 10.10
N VAL A 236 7.07 8.45 9.32
CA VAL A 236 6.78 7.07 8.91
C VAL A 236 6.70 6.14 10.14
N ILE A 237 7.67 6.21 11.07
CA ILE A 237 7.66 5.40 12.30
C ILE A 237 6.37 5.62 13.10
N ASP A 238 5.97 6.86 13.34
CA ASP A 238 4.82 7.20 14.17
C ASP A 238 3.48 6.75 13.54
N ILE A 239 3.37 6.89 12.21
CA ILE A 239 2.19 6.45 11.45
C ILE A 239 2.09 4.93 11.42
N ALA A 240 3.20 4.25 11.13
CA ALA A 240 3.28 2.80 10.98
C ALA A 240 3.24 2.02 12.31
N GLN A 241 3.33 2.70 13.47
CA GLN A 241 3.12 2.07 14.78
C GLN A 241 1.79 1.32 14.81
N ALA A 242 1.88 -0.01 14.85
CA ALA A 242 0.72 -0.89 14.88
C ALA A 242 0.01 -0.94 16.24
N ASN A 243 -1.23 -1.44 16.23
CA ASN A 243 -1.92 -1.84 17.46
C ASN A 243 -1.17 -3.01 18.13
N THR A 244 -1.27 -3.11 19.46
CA THR A 244 -0.60 -4.19 20.21
C THR A 244 -1.28 -5.53 19.95
N PHE A 245 -0.52 -6.62 19.81
CA PHE A 245 -1.09 -7.96 19.70
C PHE A 245 -2.05 -8.27 20.86
N GLY A 246 -3.21 -8.81 20.53
CA GLY A 246 -4.27 -9.12 21.49
C GLY A 246 -5.14 -7.92 21.88
N ASP A 247 -4.76 -6.67 21.54
CA ASP A 247 -5.75 -5.59 21.50
C ASP A 247 -6.71 -5.84 20.33
N ALA A 248 -7.98 -5.51 20.48
CA ALA A 248 -9.04 -5.93 19.56
C ALA A 248 -9.97 -4.77 19.20
N PRO A 249 -10.64 -4.79 18.02
CA PRO A 249 -11.49 -3.69 17.55
C PRO A 249 -12.62 -3.23 18.49
N TRP A 250 -13.03 -4.07 19.44
CA TRP A 250 -14.06 -3.73 20.43
C TRP A 250 -13.50 -3.09 21.72
N ASN A 251 -12.18 -2.99 21.86
CA ASN A 251 -11.54 -2.36 23.02
C ASN A 251 -11.37 -0.85 22.78
N ALA A 252 -11.51 -0.05 23.85
CA ALA A 252 -11.32 1.40 23.76
C ALA A 252 -9.87 1.83 23.46
N THR A 253 -8.90 0.92 23.60
CA THR A 253 -7.48 1.12 23.26
C THR A 253 -7.20 0.93 21.78
N TRP A 254 -8.10 0.27 21.05
CA TRP A 254 -7.91 -0.01 19.64
C TRP A 254 -8.02 1.25 18.80
N ASN A 255 -6.97 1.52 18.03
CA ASN A 255 -6.97 2.65 17.11
C ASN A 255 -7.34 2.16 15.70
N HIS A 256 -8.59 2.45 15.31
CA HIS A 256 -9.14 2.15 13.97
C HIS A 256 -8.46 2.94 12.84
N SER A 257 -7.75 4.02 13.17
CA SER A 257 -7.05 4.89 12.22
C SER A 257 -5.57 4.51 12.07
N LYS A 258 -5.22 3.24 12.26
CA LYS A 258 -3.88 2.71 12.01
C LYS A 258 -3.80 2.05 10.63
N PRO A 259 -2.73 2.29 9.86
CA PRO A 259 -2.53 1.66 8.56
C PRO A 259 -2.11 0.20 8.66
N ILE A 260 -1.45 -0.20 9.75
CA ILE A 260 -0.87 -1.53 9.93
C ILE A 260 -1.32 -2.09 11.28
N LEU A 261 -1.79 -3.34 11.28
CA LEU A 261 -2.01 -4.15 12.45
C LEU A 261 -1.01 -5.31 12.40
N CYS A 262 0.00 -5.31 13.25
CA CYS A 262 1.01 -6.37 13.33
C CYS A 262 1.44 -6.54 14.79
N HIS A 263 2.14 -7.63 15.11
CA HIS A 263 2.71 -7.79 16.45
C HIS A 263 4.18 -7.36 16.41
N ASN A 264 4.49 -6.27 17.10
CA ASN A 264 5.83 -5.68 17.12
C ASN A 264 6.66 -6.20 18.30
N GLN A 265 6.72 -7.52 18.48
CA GLN A 265 7.42 -8.12 19.63
C GLN A 265 8.88 -8.47 19.33
N ASN A 266 9.27 -8.60 18.06
CA ASN A 266 10.65 -8.75 17.61
C ASN A 266 11.20 -7.41 17.09
N THR A 267 12.50 -7.13 17.30
CA THR A 267 13.13 -5.82 17.03
C THR A 267 13.33 -5.48 15.54
N GLY A 268 12.44 -5.90 14.65
CA GLY A 268 12.57 -5.65 13.22
C GLY A 268 11.45 -6.25 12.36
N GLU A 269 10.32 -6.63 12.95
CA GLU A 269 9.10 -7.08 12.26
C GLU A 269 8.01 -6.05 12.55
N ASN A 270 7.78 -5.13 11.60
CA ASN A 270 6.84 -4.02 11.76
C ASN A 270 5.70 -4.08 10.75
N GLY A 271 5.60 -5.19 10.00
CA GLY A 271 4.42 -5.59 9.27
C GLY A 271 4.33 -5.11 7.83
N VAL A 272 5.37 -4.50 7.25
CA VAL A 272 5.44 -4.24 5.80
C VAL A 272 6.88 -3.95 5.33
N THR A 273 7.28 -4.56 4.22
CA THR A 273 8.57 -4.28 3.57
C THR A 273 8.48 -3.22 2.49
N ILE A 274 9.62 -2.63 2.13
CA ILE A 274 9.74 -1.69 1.01
C ILE A 274 11.05 -1.93 0.25
N TYR A 275 11.03 -1.72 -1.08
CA TYR A 275 12.22 -1.83 -1.92
C TYR A 275 13.26 -0.76 -1.56
N CYS A 276 14.47 -1.17 -1.18
CA CYS A 276 15.53 -0.24 -0.75
C CYS A 276 16.88 -0.47 -1.43
N THR A 277 17.36 -1.71 -1.53
CA THR A 277 18.78 -1.96 -1.81
C THR A 277 19.06 -3.13 -2.72
N GLU A 278 19.56 -2.85 -3.92
CA GLU A 278 20.20 -3.84 -4.77
C GLU A 278 21.48 -3.28 -5.39
N ALA A 279 22.30 -4.18 -5.96
CA ALA A 279 23.48 -3.78 -6.73
C ALA A 279 23.10 -2.96 -7.99
N SER A 280 21.89 -3.17 -8.50
CA SER A 280 21.32 -2.48 -9.66
C SER A 280 19.80 -2.38 -9.48
N TYR A 281 19.20 -1.33 -10.05
CA TYR A 281 17.74 -1.18 -10.07
C TYR A 281 17.08 -2.29 -10.90
N ASP A 282 16.03 -2.92 -10.37
CA ASP A 282 15.24 -3.93 -11.09
C ASP A 282 14.07 -3.26 -11.82
N THR A 283 14.11 -3.29 -13.15
CA THR A 283 13.09 -2.65 -13.99
C THR A 283 11.72 -3.32 -13.90
N THR A 284 11.62 -4.53 -13.31
CA THR A 284 10.32 -5.14 -13.00
C THR A 284 9.50 -4.26 -12.07
N TYR A 285 10.16 -3.51 -11.17
CA TYR A 285 9.49 -2.57 -10.26
C TYR A 285 8.75 -1.44 -11.00
N ASP A 286 9.23 -1.04 -12.19
CA ASP A 286 8.57 -0.01 -13.02
C ASP A 286 7.18 -0.46 -13.53
N THR A 287 6.84 -1.74 -13.40
CA THR A 287 5.50 -2.23 -13.77
C THR A 287 4.44 -1.85 -12.74
N LEU A 288 4.82 -1.61 -11.47
CA LEU A 288 3.94 -1.30 -10.34
C LEU A 288 3.45 0.15 -10.39
N ARG A 289 2.24 0.44 -9.91
CA ARG A 289 1.68 1.81 -9.89
C ARG A 289 2.44 2.73 -8.95
N MET A 290 3.04 2.20 -7.89
CA MET A 290 3.82 3.00 -6.95
C MET A 290 4.97 3.72 -7.63
N ALA A 291 5.60 3.12 -8.65
CA ALA A 291 6.74 3.72 -9.34
C ALA A 291 6.37 5.06 -10.02
N PRO A 292 5.40 5.14 -10.97
CA PRO A 292 5.05 6.41 -11.59
C PRO A 292 4.22 7.36 -10.70
N GLU A 293 3.60 6.86 -9.63
CA GLU A 293 2.71 7.65 -8.77
C GLU A 293 3.39 8.19 -7.50
N THR A 294 4.66 7.86 -7.25
CA THR A 294 5.45 8.35 -6.11
C THR A 294 6.85 8.75 -6.56
N SER A 295 7.67 9.27 -5.65
CA SER A 295 9.09 9.57 -5.86
C SER A 295 10.01 8.47 -5.30
N TRP A 296 9.45 7.31 -4.92
CA TRP A 296 10.24 6.28 -4.24
C TRP A 296 11.22 5.58 -5.18
N ASP A 297 10.77 5.20 -6.39
CA ASP A 297 11.62 4.58 -7.40
C ASP A 297 12.73 5.54 -7.85
N ASP A 298 12.42 6.83 -8.01
CA ASP A 298 13.38 7.89 -8.30
C ASP A 298 14.45 8.00 -7.21
N ALA A 299 14.06 7.87 -5.95
CA ALA A 299 15.00 7.84 -4.82
C ALA A 299 15.91 6.61 -4.89
N VAL A 300 15.35 5.41 -5.09
CA VAL A 300 16.12 4.17 -5.21
C VAL A 300 17.10 4.26 -6.40
N LYS A 301 16.64 4.70 -7.56
CA LYS A 301 17.47 4.94 -8.76
C LYS A 301 18.63 5.89 -8.45
N ALA A 302 18.36 7.01 -7.79
CA ALA A 302 19.39 8.00 -7.40
C ALA A 302 20.41 7.43 -6.41
N ILE A 303 19.96 6.69 -5.39
CA ILE A 303 20.83 6.07 -4.37
C ILE A 303 21.72 4.98 -4.99
N ILE A 304 21.20 4.18 -5.91
CA ILE A 304 21.97 3.17 -6.63
C ILE A 304 23.00 3.84 -7.54
N ALA A 305 22.58 4.84 -8.33
CA ALA A 305 23.47 5.58 -9.22
C ALA A 305 24.61 6.27 -8.47
N ASN A 306 24.33 6.84 -7.29
CA ASN A 306 25.30 7.50 -6.42
C ASN A 306 26.17 8.54 -7.16
N THR A 307 25.52 9.39 -7.97
CA THR A 307 26.21 10.35 -8.84
C THR A 307 25.90 11.81 -8.53
N VAL A 308 24.71 12.12 -8.01
CA VAL A 308 24.25 13.48 -7.80
C VAL A 308 23.19 13.57 -6.69
N ASN A 309 23.08 14.74 -6.07
CA ASN A 309 21.99 15.12 -5.17
C ASN A 309 20.92 15.89 -5.95
N TYR A 310 19.66 15.81 -5.52
CA TYR A 310 18.54 16.52 -6.15
C TYR A 310 17.90 17.50 -5.15
N PRO A 311 18.61 18.52 -4.63
CA PRO A 311 18.04 19.45 -3.67
C PRO A 311 16.90 20.26 -4.30
N ASN A 312 15.81 20.45 -3.56
CA ASN A 312 14.62 21.13 -4.03
C ASN A 312 13.74 21.54 -2.84
N GLU A 313 12.97 22.62 -2.97
CA GLU A 313 11.91 22.95 -2.02
C GLU A 313 10.57 22.51 -2.60
N GLU A 314 9.75 21.81 -1.82
CA GLU A 314 8.51 21.24 -2.34
C GLU A 314 7.50 22.33 -2.73
N PRO A 315 6.74 22.15 -3.83
CA PRO A 315 5.69 23.09 -4.17
C PRO A 315 4.55 23.00 -3.15
N VAL A 316 3.61 23.95 -3.20
CA VAL A 316 2.40 23.94 -2.36
C VAL A 316 1.17 23.79 -3.23
N CYS A 317 0.22 22.95 -2.80
CA CYS A 317 -1.07 22.73 -3.45
C CYS A 317 -2.21 22.91 -2.43
N GLY A 318 -3.36 23.41 -2.87
CA GLY A 318 -4.56 23.50 -2.03
C GLY A 318 -5.85 23.40 -2.84
N ILE A 319 -6.86 22.77 -2.24
CA ILE A 319 -8.22 22.69 -2.78
C ILE A 319 -9.03 23.87 -2.22
N THR A 320 -9.68 24.61 -3.11
CA THR A 320 -10.56 25.74 -2.76
C THR A 320 -12.03 25.34 -2.83
N ALA A 321 -12.40 24.46 -3.76
CA ALA A 321 -13.75 23.91 -3.87
C ALA A 321 -13.69 22.45 -4.36
N PRO A 322 -14.61 21.57 -3.92
CA PRO A 322 -15.57 21.76 -2.83
C PRO A 322 -14.86 22.02 -1.49
N SER A 323 -15.55 22.66 -0.54
CA SER A 323 -15.04 22.82 0.82
C SER A 323 -15.28 21.56 1.64
N GLU A 324 -14.44 21.32 2.65
CA GLU A 324 -14.57 20.16 3.54
C GLU A 324 -16.00 20.08 4.13
N GLY A 325 -16.56 18.88 4.15
CA GLY A 325 -17.91 18.61 4.64
C GLY A 325 -19.07 19.10 3.74
N SER A 326 -18.77 19.67 2.56
CA SER A 326 -19.82 20.06 1.61
C SER A 326 -20.38 18.85 0.82
N TYR A 327 -21.61 19.02 0.33
CA TYR A 327 -22.27 17.99 -0.47
C TYR A 327 -21.94 18.14 -1.95
N VAL A 328 -21.59 17.02 -2.58
CA VAL A 328 -21.41 16.93 -4.03
C VAL A 328 -22.59 16.17 -4.65
N VAL A 329 -23.12 16.66 -5.76
CA VAL A 329 -24.25 16.04 -6.46
C VAL A 329 -23.82 14.73 -7.12
N LEU A 330 -24.55 13.65 -6.85
CA LEU A 330 -24.34 12.35 -7.48
C LEU A 330 -24.80 12.32 -8.94
N ASN A 331 -24.20 11.45 -9.75
CA ASN A 331 -24.50 11.29 -11.18
C ASN A 331 -24.40 12.60 -11.99
N ALA A 332 -23.43 13.44 -11.64
CA ALA A 332 -23.15 14.72 -12.26
C ALA A 332 -21.63 14.93 -12.41
N ILE A 333 -21.25 16.03 -13.03
CA ILE A 333 -19.86 16.50 -13.01
C ILE A 333 -19.74 17.54 -11.89
N ALA A 334 -18.88 17.25 -10.93
CA ALA A 334 -18.51 18.16 -9.86
C ALA A 334 -17.15 18.80 -10.17
N ALA A 335 -17.09 20.13 -10.12
CA ALA A 335 -15.82 20.83 -10.29
C ALA A 335 -15.05 20.84 -8.97
N VAL A 336 -13.84 20.28 -9.00
CA VAL A 336 -12.82 20.44 -7.96
C VAL A 336 -11.86 21.50 -8.46
N THR A 337 -11.63 22.56 -7.68
CA THR A 337 -10.73 23.65 -8.08
C THR A 337 -9.82 24.03 -6.93
N GLY A 338 -8.68 24.60 -7.28
CA GLY A 338 -7.69 25.00 -6.30
C GLY A 338 -6.59 25.84 -6.89
N SER A 339 -5.55 26.04 -6.09
CA SER A 339 -4.33 26.72 -6.50
C SER A 339 -3.09 25.91 -6.14
N ALA A 340 -2.00 26.20 -6.84
CA ALA A 340 -0.68 25.69 -6.52
C ALA A 340 0.39 26.74 -6.82
N ASN A 341 1.52 26.69 -6.12
CA ASN A 341 2.65 27.57 -6.37
C ASN A 341 3.95 26.95 -5.88
N ASP A 342 5.06 27.48 -6.38
CA ASP A 342 6.40 26.98 -6.08
C ASP A 342 7.34 28.15 -5.81
N ASN A 343 6.91 29.02 -4.89
CA ASN A 343 7.60 30.28 -4.63
C ASN A 343 8.76 30.14 -3.65
N ALA A 344 8.91 28.98 -2.99
CA ALA A 344 9.91 28.76 -1.94
C ALA A 344 11.35 28.82 -2.48
N ASP A 345 11.57 28.31 -3.69
CA ASP A 345 12.86 28.34 -4.40
C ASP A 345 12.77 29.01 -5.78
N ALA A 346 11.67 29.74 -6.04
CA ALA A 346 11.34 30.37 -7.32
C ALA A 346 11.23 29.38 -8.49
N GLY A 347 10.87 28.12 -8.22
CA GLY A 347 10.51 27.13 -9.20
C GLY A 347 9.14 27.36 -9.84
N THR A 348 8.63 26.32 -10.50
CA THR A 348 7.37 26.37 -11.25
C THR A 348 6.63 25.06 -11.17
N VAL A 349 5.35 25.11 -10.78
CA VAL A 349 4.47 23.94 -10.82
C VAL A 349 4.28 23.49 -12.27
N GLN A 350 4.69 22.26 -12.58
CA GLN A 350 4.58 21.63 -13.90
C GLN A 350 3.25 20.90 -14.09
N LYS A 351 2.74 20.25 -13.04
CA LYS A 351 1.40 19.62 -13.05
C LYS A 351 0.76 19.65 -11.68
N VAL A 352 -0.57 19.55 -11.67
CA VAL A 352 -1.37 19.25 -10.48
C VAL A 352 -2.12 17.97 -10.72
N GLU A 353 -2.17 17.11 -9.71
CA GLU A 353 -2.88 15.83 -9.76
C GLU A 353 -3.94 15.79 -8.66
N VAL A 354 -5.07 15.16 -8.99
CA VAL A 354 -6.19 14.94 -8.07
C VAL A 354 -6.51 13.46 -8.06
N LYS A 355 -6.75 12.90 -6.87
CA LYS A 355 -7.39 11.57 -6.72
C LYS A 355 -8.60 11.68 -5.82
N ILE A 356 -9.60 10.84 -6.10
CA ILE A 356 -10.79 10.71 -5.27
C ILE A 356 -10.71 9.36 -4.55
N ASP A 357 -10.82 9.38 -3.23
CA ASP A 357 -10.54 8.26 -2.35
C ASP A 357 -9.19 7.60 -2.70
N ARG A 358 -9.20 6.27 -2.90
CA ARG A 358 -8.00 5.45 -3.16
C ARG A 358 -7.75 5.17 -4.64
N GLU A 359 -8.50 5.82 -5.52
CA GLU A 359 -8.34 5.66 -6.97
C GLU A 359 -7.00 6.25 -7.44
N ALA A 360 -6.65 5.97 -8.70
CA ALA A 360 -5.43 6.47 -9.32
C ALA A 360 -5.42 8.01 -9.40
N TRP A 361 -4.22 8.60 -9.34
CA TRP A 361 -4.01 10.01 -9.57
C TRP A 361 -4.36 10.43 -11.00
N GLN A 362 -5.02 11.57 -11.15
CA GLN A 362 -5.42 12.13 -12.44
C GLN A 362 -4.95 13.57 -12.59
N THR A 363 -4.36 13.90 -13.73
CA THR A 363 -3.88 15.26 -14.00
C THR A 363 -5.04 16.25 -14.10
N ALA A 364 -4.98 17.32 -13.31
CA ALA A 364 -5.89 18.46 -13.40
C ALA A 364 -5.55 19.37 -14.59
N THR A 365 -6.52 20.19 -14.99
CA THR A 365 -6.30 21.25 -15.99
C THR A 365 -5.76 22.50 -15.29
N GLY A 366 -4.63 23.03 -15.77
CA GLY A 366 -3.96 24.19 -15.19
C GLY A 366 -2.97 23.81 -14.08
N THR A 367 -2.18 24.79 -13.64
CA THR A 367 -1.15 24.61 -12.59
C THR A 367 -1.36 25.60 -11.45
N THR A 368 -1.12 26.90 -11.68
CA THR A 368 -1.27 27.93 -10.62
C THR A 368 -2.70 28.07 -10.11
N SER A 369 -3.64 28.16 -11.05
CA SER A 369 -5.07 27.97 -10.80
C SER A 369 -5.47 26.74 -11.60
N TRP A 370 -5.99 25.74 -10.92
CA TRP A 370 -6.26 24.44 -11.53
C TRP A 370 -7.70 24.01 -11.28
N ALA A 371 -8.19 23.13 -12.16
CA ALA A 371 -9.52 22.55 -12.09
C ALA A 371 -9.51 21.08 -12.52
N PHE A 372 -10.32 20.27 -11.86
CA PHE A 372 -10.54 18.86 -12.15
C PHE A 372 -12.05 18.56 -12.14
N ASN A 373 -12.53 17.87 -13.18
CA ASN A 373 -13.94 17.51 -13.31
C ASN A 373 -14.16 16.10 -12.77
N TRP A 374 -14.65 16.01 -11.54
CA TRP A 374 -15.02 14.75 -10.92
C TRP A 374 -16.37 14.26 -11.47
N ASN A 375 -16.36 13.19 -12.27
CA ASN A 375 -17.58 12.50 -12.68
C ASN A 375 -18.08 11.59 -11.54
N THR A 376 -19.20 11.98 -10.92
CA THR A 376 -19.80 11.28 -9.78
C THR A 376 -20.76 10.16 -10.18
N VAL A 377 -20.88 9.84 -11.48
CA VAL A 377 -21.67 8.69 -11.95
C VAL A 377 -21.07 7.38 -11.40
N GLY A 378 -21.93 6.56 -10.78
CA GLY A 378 -21.53 5.25 -10.23
C GLY A 378 -20.75 5.32 -8.91
N TRP A 379 -20.62 6.51 -8.30
CA TRP A 379 -20.12 6.64 -6.93
C TRP A 379 -21.25 6.35 -5.93
N ALA A 380 -20.90 5.71 -4.81
CA ALA A 380 -21.85 5.47 -3.73
C ALA A 380 -22.15 6.78 -2.99
N PRO A 381 -23.35 6.97 -2.41
CA PRO A 381 -23.56 8.07 -1.48
C PRO A 381 -22.72 7.86 -0.21
N GLY A 382 -22.07 8.91 0.28
CA GLY A 382 -21.30 8.85 1.51
C GLY A 382 -20.18 9.89 1.56
N PRO A 383 -19.38 9.86 2.64
CA PRO A 383 -18.15 10.64 2.69
C PRO A 383 -17.16 10.13 1.65
N HIS A 384 -16.54 11.06 0.93
CA HIS A 384 -15.43 10.84 0.03
C HIS A 384 -14.32 11.81 0.40
N LYS A 385 -13.06 11.41 0.18
CA LYS A 385 -11.91 12.31 0.33
C LYS A 385 -11.40 12.72 -1.04
N ILE A 386 -11.12 14.01 -1.20
CA ILE A 386 -10.51 14.56 -2.40
C ILE A 386 -9.08 14.95 -2.05
N PHE A 387 -8.12 14.37 -2.76
CA PHE A 387 -6.71 14.67 -2.57
C PHE A 387 -6.18 15.48 -3.75
N ALA A 388 -5.29 16.44 -3.48
CA ALA A 388 -4.58 17.17 -4.52
C ALA A 388 -3.10 17.32 -4.16
N ARG A 389 -2.24 17.24 -5.18
CA ARG A 389 -0.81 17.52 -5.05
C ARG A 389 -0.27 18.23 -6.29
N ALA A 390 0.72 19.08 -6.09
CA ALA A 390 1.46 19.73 -7.17
C ALA A 390 2.78 19.02 -7.40
N TYR A 391 3.31 19.09 -8.62
CA TYR A 391 4.65 18.59 -8.98
C TYR A 391 5.39 19.67 -9.76
N ASP A 392 6.62 19.96 -9.39
CA ASP A 392 7.46 21.03 -9.96
C ASP A 392 8.51 20.54 -10.98
N GLY A 393 8.59 19.22 -11.22
CA GLY A 393 9.64 18.60 -12.04
C GLY A 393 10.66 17.78 -11.25
N THR A 394 10.68 17.93 -9.93
CA THR A 394 11.59 17.27 -9.02
C THR A 394 10.84 16.59 -7.87
N ASP A 395 9.95 17.30 -7.20
CA ASP A 395 9.21 16.84 -6.03
C ASP A 395 7.70 17.08 -6.16
N TYR A 396 6.94 16.28 -5.42
CA TYR A 396 5.54 16.53 -5.13
C TYR A 396 5.39 17.35 -3.85
N SER A 397 4.38 18.21 -3.83
CA SER A 397 3.92 18.91 -2.62
C SER A 397 3.47 17.92 -1.55
N GLU A 398 3.37 18.38 -0.30
CA GLU A 398 2.48 17.72 0.66
C GLU A 398 1.09 17.53 0.05
N THR A 399 0.47 16.39 0.34
CA THR A 399 -0.85 16.07 -0.20
C THR A 399 -1.92 16.85 0.56
N TRP A 400 -2.63 17.73 -0.14
CA TRP A 400 -3.83 18.37 0.40
C TRP A 400 -4.99 17.38 0.41
N VAL A 401 -5.83 17.41 1.44
CA VAL A 401 -7.05 16.60 1.55
C VAL A 401 -8.24 17.49 1.93
N CYS A 402 -9.41 17.20 1.34
CA CYS A 402 -10.67 17.90 1.57
C CYS A 402 -11.83 16.88 1.65
#